data_AF-A0A7S3ADR4-F1
#
_entry.id   AF-A0A7S3ADR4-F1
#
_cell.length_a   1.000
_cell.length_b   1.000
_cell.length_c   1.000
_cell.angle_alpha   90.00
_cell.angle_beta   90.00
_cell.angle_gamma   90.00
#
_symmetry.space_group_name_H-M   'P 1'
#
loop_
_entity.id
_entity.type
_entity.pdbx_description
1 polymer ?
#
loop_
_entity_poly.entity_id
_entity_poly.type
_entity_poly.pdbx_seq_one_letter_code
_entity_poly.pdbx_strand_id
1 'polypeptide(L)'
;TFADLRRPSPTFADLRRLSPTFAHLRPPSPPHTSPQALLGFNATISHLDSHSVKVSRTGVTKPNQLIQIPGEGMPKGFSDGDISARGNLHVTVKVRFPETLSDEIRSWAEQALPPDAE
;
A
#
# COMPACT_ATOMS: atom_id res chain seq x y z
N THR A 1 36.15 -34.39 -1.77
CA THR A 1 35.07 -34.48 -2.79
C THR A 1 33.80 -33.92 -2.18
N PHE A 2 33.12 -33.02 -2.88
CA PHE A 2 32.07 -32.09 -2.43
C PHE A 2 30.69 -32.75 -2.19
N ALA A 3 30.60 -33.86 -1.46
CA ALA A 3 29.42 -34.73 -1.50
C ALA A 3 28.51 -34.77 -0.24
N ASP A 4 28.62 -33.83 0.71
CA ASP A 4 27.83 -33.90 1.97
C ASP A 4 27.09 -32.63 2.43
N LEU A 5 26.91 -31.61 1.58
CA LEU A 5 26.21 -30.36 1.96
C LEU A 5 24.76 -30.24 1.44
N ARG A 6 24.02 -31.34 1.32
CA ARG A 6 22.59 -31.31 0.90
C ARG A 6 21.67 -32.24 1.68
N ARG A 7 21.84 -32.34 3.00
CA ARG A 7 20.77 -32.88 3.86
C ARG A 7 20.02 -31.70 4.50
N PRO A 8 18.82 -31.32 4.05
CA PRO A 8 18.02 -30.33 4.76
C PRO A 8 17.66 -30.91 6.14
N SER A 9 17.95 -30.16 7.21
CA SER A 9 17.58 -30.54 8.56
C SER A 9 16.04 -30.55 8.70
N PRO A 10 15.47 -31.53 9.42
CA PRO A 10 14.02 -31.61 9.61
C PRO A 10 13.47 -30.44 10.46
N THR A 11 14.34 -29.66 11.08
CA THR A 11 14.03 -28.56 11.99
C THR A 11 13.45 -27.32 11.29
N PHE A 12 13.50 -27.22 9.96
CA PHE A 12 12.95 -26.06 9.22
C PHE A 12 11.56 -26.31 8.60
N ALA A 13 10.98 -27.50 8.81
CA ALA A 13 9.68 -27.86 8.24
C ALA A 13 8.49 -27.10 8.88
N ASP A 14 8.70 -26.46 10.02
CA ASP A 14 7.64 -25.79 10.79
C ASP A 14 7.44 -24.29 10.49
N LEU A 15 8.25 -23.68 9.60
CA LEU A 15 8.05 -22.26 9.23
C LEU A 15 6.88 -22.02 8.26
N ARG A 16 6.11 -23.06 7.91
CA ARG A 16 4.83 -22.93 7.20
C ARG A 16 3.60 -23.13 8.09
N ARG A 17 3.79 -23.45 9.38
CA ARG A 17 2.71 -23.31 10.36
C ARG A 17 2.65 -21.83 10.73
N LEU A 18 1.69 -21.11 10.15
CA LEU A 18 1.34 -19.76 10.57
C LEU A 18 1.24 -19.76 12.10
N SER A 19 2.16 -19.08 12.77
CA SER A 19 2.09 -18.91 14.21
C SER A 19 0.83 -18.10 14.52
N PRO A 20 -0.01 -18.53 15.48
CA PRO A 20 -1.22 -17.78 15.85
C PRO A 20 -0.90 -16.36 16.35
N THR A 21 0.36 -16.13 16.73
CA THR A 21 0.89 -14.84 17.17
C THR A 21 1.07 -13.84 16.02
N PHE A 22 1.20 -14.28 14.76
CA PHE A 22 1.33 -13.37 13.60
C PHE A 22 -0.01 -12.90 13.03
N ALA A 23 -1.13 -13.50 13.47
CA ALA A 23 -2.48 -13.14 13.05
C ALA A 23 -2.98 -11.79 13.64
N HIS A 24 -2.12 -11.06 14.36
CA HIS A 24 -2.43 -9.76 14.97
C HIS A 24 -1.78 -8.55 14.29
N LEU A 25 -1.17 -8.72 13.11
CA LEU A 25 -0.93 -7.55 12.26
C LEU A 25 -2.31 -6.99 11.88
N ARG A 26 -2.58 -5.77 12.32
CA ARG A 26 -3.86 -5.04 12.16
C ARG A 26 -4.51 -5.36 10.82
N PRO A 27 -5.84 -5.51 10.76
CA PRO A 27 -6.54 -5.77 9.50
C PRO A 27 -6.00 -4.83 8.42
N PRO A 28 -5.69 -5.33 7.22
CA PRO A 28 -5.28 -4.46 6.12
C PRO A 28 -6.32 -3.35 6.04
N SER A 29 -5.88 -2.10 6.05
CA SER A 29 -6.76 -0.94 5.92
C SER A 29 -7.75 -1.25 4.79
N PRO A 30 -9.07 -1.20 5.03
CA PRO A 30 -10.04 -1.56 4.01
C PRO A 30 -9.71 -0.77 2.74
N PRO A 31 -9.70 -1.41 1.56
CA PRO A 31 -9.40 -0.72 0.31
C PRO A 31 -10.29 0.52 0.23
N HIS A 32 -9.66 1.69 0.15
CA HIS A 32 -10.30 3.01 0.17
C HIS A 32 -11.53 3.00 -0.73
N THR A 33 -12.67 3.16 -0.09
CA THR A 33 -13.99 3.11 -0.71
C THR A 33 -14.17 4.37 -1.56
N SER A 34 -14.66 4.20 -2.79
CA SER A 34 -14.94 5.19 -3.84
C SER A 34 -15.03 6.69 -3.44
N PRO A 35 -15.82 7.12 -2.42
CA PRO A 35 -15.87 8.53 -2.02
C PRO A 35 -14.51 9.13 -1.67
N GLN A 36 -13.59 8.37 -1.06
CA GLN A 36 -12.26 8.86 -0.70
C GLN A 36 -11.40 9.18 -1.91
N ALA A 37 -11.63 8.53 -3.06
CA ALA A 37 -10.92 8.84 -4.28
C ALA A 37 -11.36 10.19 -4.86
N LEU A 38 -12.64 10.56 -4.71
CA LEU A 38 -13.17 11.83 -5.24
C LEU A 38 -12.97 13.00 -4.28
N LEU A 39 -13.19 12.77 -2.98
CA LEU A 39 -13.15 13.80 -1.94
C LEU A 39 -11.74 14.02 -1.38
N GLY A 40 -10.85 13.06 -1.58
CA GLY A 40 -9.54 13.02 -0.95
C GLY A 40 -9.52 12.12 0.28
N PHE A 41 -8.30 11.80 0.73
CA PHE A 41 -8.10 10.85 1.82
C PHE A 41 -6.89 11.20 2.68
N ASN A 42 -6.90 10.66 3.89
CA ASN A 42 -5.75 10.61 4.79
C ASN A 42 -5.57 9.15 5.21
N ALA A 43 -4.44 8.56 4.84
CA ALA A 43 -4.07 7.21 5.18
C ALA A 43 -2.74 7.22 5.92
N THR A 44 -2.55 6.26 6.83
CA THR A 44 -1.27 6.04 7.49
C THR A 44 -0.78 4.65 7.10
N ILE A 45 0.42 4.58 6.55
CA ILE A 45 1.07 3.33 6.14
C ILE A 45 2.12 2.98 7.19
N SER A 46 2.10 1.75 7.67
CA SER A 46 3.18 1.23 8.50
C SER A 46 4.32 0.77 7.61
N HIS A 47 5.49 1.37 7.79
CA HIS A 47 6.72 1.03 7.10
C HIS A 47 7.39 -0.21 7.73
N LEU A 48 8.40 -0.79 7.06
CA LEU A 48 9.06 -2.02 7.49
C LEU A 48 9.80 -1.87 8.84
N ASP A 49 10.23 -0.66 9.15
CA ASP A 49 10.90 -0.26 10.40
C ASP A 49 9.91 0.16 11.49
N SER A 50 8.61 -0.13 11.33
CA SER A 50 7.53 0.30 12.23
C SER A 50 7.30 1.82 12.29
N HIS A 51 7.91 2.60 11.39
CA HIS A 51 7.57 4.02 11.21
C HIS A 51 6.20 4.18 10.55
N SER A 52 5.40 5.13 11.02
CA SER A 52 4.09 5.46 10.44
C SER A 52 4.21 6.64 9.48
N VAL A 53 4.07 6.36 8.18
CA VAL A 53 4.12 7.38 7.13
C VAL A 53 2.71 7.87 6.80
N LYS A 54 2.47 9.17 6.94
CA LYS A 54 1.18 9.79 6.58
C LYS A 54 1.13 10.08 5.09
N VAL A 55 0.11 9.58 4.43
CA VAL A 55 -0.20 9.84 3.03
C VAL A 55 -1.52 10.56 2.97
N SER A 56 -1.50 11.83 2.57
CA SER A 56 -2.71 12.63 2.48
C SER A 56 -2.80 13.30 1.13
N ARG A 57 -4.02 13.43 0.64
CA ARG A 57 -4.28 14.10 -0.61
C ARG A 57 -5.66 14.72 -0.63
N THR A 58 -5.70 15.97 -1.10
CA THR A 58 -6.93 16.73 -1.31
C THR A 58 -7.30 16.67 -2.80
N GLY A 59 -8.57 16.37 -3.10
CA GLY A 59 -9.12 16.33 -4.46
C GLY A 59 -9.09 14.95 -5.14
N VAL A 60 -9.45 14.97 -6.43
CA VAL A 60 -9.73 13.74 -7.20
C VAL A 60 -8.46 12.94 -7.44
N THR A 61 -8.49 11.67 -7.06
CA THR A 61 -7.44 10.66 -7.20
C THR A 61 -7.69 9.77 -8.40
N LYS A 62 -6.77 9.83 -9.37
CA LYS A 62 -6.82 8.96 -10.55
C LYS A 62 -6.45 7.52 -10.18
N PRO A 63 -7.03 6.52 -10.85
CA PRO A 63 -6.58 5.13 -10.73
C PRO A 63 -5.10 5.00 -11.07
N ASN A 64 -4.37 4.19 -10.29
CA ASN A 64 -2.92 3.96 -10.41
C ASN A 64 -2.06 5.21 -10.25
N GLN A 65 -2.60 6.26 -9.64
CA GLN A 65 -1.82 7.47 -9.41
C GLN A 65 -0.67 7.22 -8.43
N LEU A 66 0.50 7.72 -8.81
CA LEU A 66 1.72 7.63 -8.02
C LEU A 66 1.83 8.86 -7.11
N ILE A 67 1.97 8.60 -5.82
CA ILE A 67 2.28 9.61 -4.79
C ILE A 67 3.70 9.35 -4.32
N GLN A 68 4.57 10.35 -4.45
CA GLN A 68 5.95 10.27 -4.01
C GLN A 68 6.10 10.94 -2.63
N ILE A 69 6.70 10.22 -1.69
CA ILE A 69 7.01 10.72 -0.36
C ILE A 69 8.54 10.73 -0.22
N PRO A 70 9.16 11.93 -0.24
CA PRO A 70 10.61 12.04 -0.20
C PRO A 70 11.15 11.60 1.16
N GLY A 71 12.28 10.89 1.17
CA GLY A 71 12.98 10.51 2.40
C GLY A 71 12.43 9.29 3.15
N GLU A 72 11.32 8.69 2.70
CA GLU A 72 10.74 7.47 3.31
C GLU A 72 11.13 6.18 2.58
N GLY A 73 12.08 6.24 1.64
CA GLY A 73 12.59 5.07 0.94
C GLY A 73 13.71 4.35 1.70
N MET A 74 14.30 3.35 1.05
CA MET A 74 15.42 2.60 1.60
C MET A 74 16.66 3.49 1.82
N PRO A 75 17.48 3.22 2.86
CA PRO A 75 18.76 3.90 3.05
C PRO A 75 19.69 3.67 1.86
N LYS A 76 20.35 4.74 1.39
CA LYS A 76 21.32 4.73 0.29
C LYS A 76 22.72 4.25 0.74
N GLY A 77 22.95 4.22 2.05
CA GLY A 77 24.24 3.94 2.68
C GLY A 77 24.82 2.53 2.50
N PHE A 78 24.17 1.62 1.77
CA PHE A 78 24.82 0.38 1.36
C PHE A 78 25.94 0.60 0.32
N SER A 79 26.01 1.77 -0.32
CA SER A 79 26.97 2.08 -1.40
C SER A 79 27.99 3.18 -1.04
N ASP A 80 27.59 4.23 -0.32
CA ASP A 80 28.42 5.45 -0.09
C ASP A 80 28.75 5.74 1.39
N GLY A 81 28.43 4.83 2.32
CA GLY A 81 28.78 4.98 3.75
C GLY A 81 27.91 5.95 4.55
N ASP A 82 27.03 6.73 3.91
CA ASP A 82 26.04 7.57 4.58
C ASP A 82 24.71 6.82 4.78
N ILE A 83 24.51 6.30 5.99
CA ILE A 83 23.32 5.55 6.41
C ILE A 83 22.11 6.49 6.61
N SER A 84 22.34 7.81 6.71
CA SER A 84 21.29 8.80 6.97
C SER A 84 20.48 9.17 5.72
N ALA A 85 21.09 9.07 4.53
CA ALA A 85 20.44 9.38 3.28
C ALA A 85 19.42 8.29 2.89
N ARG A 86 18.15 8.67 2.73
CA ARG A 86 17.05 7.76 2.35
C ARG A 86 16.54 8.05 0.94
N GLY A 87 16.01 7.03 0.28
CA GLY A 87 15.30 7.15 -1.00
C GLY A 87 13.91 7.76 -0.85
N ASN A 88 13.10 7.69 -1.91
CA ASN A 88 11.71 8.13 -1.89
C ASN A 88 10.78 6.91 -1.83
N LEU A 89 9.68 7.01 -1.09
CA LEU A 89 8.60 6.03 -1.10
C LEU A 89 7.61 6.37 -2.21
N HIS A 90 7.35 5.42 -3.12
CA HIS A 90 6.33 5.55 -4.15
C HIS A 90 5.10 4.74 -3.76
N VAL A 91 3.98 5.45 -3.59
CA VAL A 91 2.70 4.85 -3.22
C VAL A 91 1.78 4.91 -4.44
N THR A 92 1.36 3.74 -4.93
CA THR A 92 0.40 3.64 -6.03
C THR A 92 -1.01 3.47 -5.48
N VAL A 93 -1.90 4.41 -5.80
CA VAL A 93 -3.29 4.37 -5.33
C VAL A 93 -4.16 3.55 -6.29
N LYS A 94 -4.71 2.43 -5.81
CA LYS A 94 -5.62 1.57 -6.59
C LYS A 94 -7.08 1.88 -6.28
N VAL A 95 -7.73 2.72 -7.06
CA VAL A 95 -9.16 3.04 -6.86
C VAL A 95 -10.01 1.80 -7.17
N ARG A 96 -10.87 1.39 -6.24
CA ARG A 96 -11.88 0.35 -6.46
C ARG A 96 -13.25 0.99 -6.62
N PHE A 97 -13.92 0.66 -7.71
CA PHE A 97 -15.31 1.04 -7.92
C PHE A 97 -16.24 0.00 -7.30
N PRO A 98 -17.42 0.42 -6.81
CA PRO A 98 -18.45 -0.50 -6.34
C PRO A 98 -19.01 -1.32 -7.51
N GLU A 99 -19.44 -2.55 -7.25
CA GLU A 99 -20.03 -3.42 -8.27
C GLU A 99 -21.46 -2.99 -8.64
N THR A 100 -22.17 -2.38 -7.70
CA THR A 100 -23.53 -1.89 -7.88
C THR A 100 -23.71 -0.49 -7.31
N LEU A 101 -24.62 0.27 -7.89
CA LEU A 101 -25.01 1.62 -7.44
C LEU A 101 -26.52 1.67 -7.30
N SER A 102 -27.01 2.31 -6.23
CA SER A 102 -28.44 2.60 -6.10
C SER A 102 -28.87 3.65 -7.12
N ASP A 103 -30.16 3.63 -7.47
CA ASP A 103 -30.72 4.57 -8.45
C ASP A 103 -30.58 6.03 -8.00
N GLU A 104 -30.68 6.29 -6.70
CA GLU A 104 -30.44 7.62 -6.11
C GLU A 104 -29.01 8.12 -6.37
N ILE A 105 -28.00 7.26 -6.14
CA ILE A 105 -26.59 7.62 -6.35
C ILE A 105 -26.30 7.78 -7.84
N ARG A 106 -26.91 6.97 -8.71
CA ARG A 106 -26.75 7.09 -10.17
C ARG A 106 -27.26 8.46 -10.65
N SER A 107 -28.48 8.82 -10.25
CA SER A 107 -29.09 10.11 -10.60
C SER A 107 -28.24 11.29 -10.12
N TRP A 108 -27.78 11.26 -8.86
CA TRP A 108 -26.89 12.28 -8.34
C TRP A 108 -25.55 12.34 -9.09
N ALA A 109 -24.95 11.19 -9.42
CA ALA A 109 -23.67 11.13 -10.10
C ALA A 109 -23.73 11.70 -11.52
N GLU A 110 -24.80 11.43 -12.26
CA GLU A 110 -25.03 11.99 -13.60
C GLU A 110 -25.14 13.52 -13.58
N GLN A 111 -25.67 14.09 -12.50
CA GLN A 111 -25.80 15.55 -12.36
C GLN A 111 -24.55 16.24 -11.81
N ALA A 112 -23.80 15.54 -10.93
CA ALA A 112 -22.68 16.13 -10.20
C ALA A 112 -21.31 15.94 -10.89
N LEU A 113 -21.13 14.88 -11.70
CA LEU A 113 -19.88 14.59 -12.39
C LEU A 113 -19.89 15.20 -13.80
N PRO A 114 -18.77 15.77 -14.26
CA PRO A 114 -18.66 16.24 -15.64
C PRO A 114 -18.77 15.03 -16.61
N PRO A 115 -19.28 15.25 -17.84
CA PRO A 115 -19.27 14.20 -18.85
C PRO A 115 -17.84 13.74 -19.13
N ASP A 116 -17.68 12.48 -19.52
CA ASP A 116 -16.38 11.92 -19.89
C ASP A 116 -15.72 12.82 -20.95
N ALA A 117 -14.51 13.30 -20.66
CA ALA A 117 -13.72 14.02 -21.63
C ALA A 117 -13.19 13.00 -22.65
N GLU A 118 -13.70 13.08 -23.88
CA GLU A 118 -13.22 12.33 -25.06
C GLU A 118 -11.74 12.60 -25.35
#